data_AF-A0A0R3SR99-F1
#
_entry.id   AF-A0A0R3SR99-F1
#
_cell.length_a   1.000
_cell.length_b   1.000
_cell.length_c   1.000
_cell.angle_alpha   90.00
_cell.angle_beta   90.00
_cell.angle_gamma   90.00
#
_symmetry.space_group_name_H-M   'P 1'
#
loop_
_entity.id
_entity.type
_entity.pdbx_description
1 polymer ?
#
loop_
_entity_poly.entity_id
_entity_poly.type
_entity_poly.pdbx_seq_one_letter_code
_entity_poly.pdbx_strand_id
1 'polypeptide(L)'
;MLLIADETNPSWVPRWITIRRPFLYIYENEKDTLERRIINLKVAQLEYSADDNEIFGPHKSDVSDSRATECGKLPMIFALKYADRKVFMKTGPNSSKNEIHEWLYAIDPLMAGEIKYVLLDLPVNF
;
A
#
# COMPACT_ATOMS: atom_id res chain seq x y z
N MET A 1 -7.06 -7.17 5.01
CA MET A 1 -5.66 -7.67 5.10
C MET A 1 -4.85 -6.90 4.08
N LEU A 2 -3.58 -6.57 4.36
CA LEU A 2 -2.71 -5.92 3.36
C LEU A 2 -1.47 -6.77 3.11
N LEU A 3 -0.94 -6.66 1.89
CA LEU A 3 0.42 -7.09 1.57
C LEU A 3 1.38 -5.99 2.00
N ILE A 4 2.42 -6.38 2.74
CA ILE A 4 3.43 -5.48 3.29
C ILE A 4 4.81 -5.86 2.75
N ALA A 5 5.56 -4.85 2.34
CA ALA A 5 6.99 -4.94 2.04
C ALA A 5 7.71 -3.78 2.72
N ASP A 6 9.01 -3.92 2.95
CA ASP A 6 9.85 -2.82 3.42
C ASP A 6 11.20 -2.80 2.71
N GLU A 7 11.98 -1.75 2.95
CA GLU A 7 13.28 -1.53 2.31
C GLU A 7 14.31 -2.61 2.64
N THR A 8 14.11 -3.36 3.73
CA THR A 8 15.02 -4.44 4.14
C THR A 8 14.62 -5.79 3.55
N ASN A 9 13.34 -5.98 3.25
CA ASN A 9 12.77 -7.19 2.67
C ASN A 9 11.75 -6.79 1.59
N PRO A 10 12.20 -6.60 0.34
CA PRO A 10 11.37 -6.12 -0.77
C PRO A 10 10.43 -7.19 -1.32
N SER A 11 9.89 -8.06 -0.46
CA SER A 11 8.94 -9.10 -0.81
C SER A 11 7.57 -8.77 -0.23
N TRP A 12 6.53 -8.83 -1.04
CA TRP A 12 5.16 -8.66 -0.59
C TRP A 12 4.71 -9.84 0.28
N VAL A 13 4.47 -9.58 1.56
CA VAL A 13 3.99 -10.61 2.51
C VAL A 13 2.65 -10.21 3.10
N PRO A 14 1.63 -11.10 3.14
CA PRO A 14 0.37 -10.79 3.81
C PRO A 14 0.58 -10.55 5.30
N ARG A 15 -0.06 -9.50 5.81
CA ARG A 15 -0.06 -9.13 7.23
C ARG A 15 -1.46 -8.77 7.69
N TRP A 16 -1.75 -9.13 8.93
CA TRP A 16 -2.94 -8.68 9.62
C TRP A 16 -2.67 -7.30 10.22
N ILE A 17 -3.56 -6.34 9.96
CA ILE A 17 -3.35 -4.95 10.33
C ILE A 17 -4.59 -4.47 11.07
N THR A 18 -4.35 -3.79 12.19
CA THR A 18 -5.42 -3.12 12.93
C THR A 18 -5.03 -1.67 13.17
N ILE A 19 -6.00 -0.77 13.03
CA ILE A 19 -5.81 0.64 13.31
C ILE A 19 -6.55 0.96 14.60
N ARG A 20 -5.80 1.32 15.65
CA ARG A 20 -6.35 1.82 16.91
C ARG A 20 -5.70 3.17 17.15
N ARG A 21 -6.36 4.22 16.66
CA ARG A 21 -5.83 5.59 16.62
C ARG A 21 -5.21 5.98 17.97
N PRO A 22 -3.99 6.56 18.00
CA PRO A 22 -3.23 7.06 16.85
C PRO A 22 -2.30 6.04 16.18
N PHE A 23 -2.39 4.74 16.50
CA PHE A 23 -1.41 3.74 16.07
C PHE A 23 -1.97 2.75 15.05
N LEU A 24 -1.10 2.32 14.15
CA LEU A 24 -1.28 1.17 13.28
C LEU A 24 -0.43 0.01 13.82
N TYR A 25 -1.06 -1.15 13.96
CA TYR A 25 -0.44 -2.38 14.45
C TYR A 25 -0.36 -3.39 13.32
N ILE A 26 0.80 -4.02 13.17
CA ILE A 26 1.05 -5.08 12.20
C ILE A 26 1.32 -6.38 12.96
N TYR A 27 0.57 -7.41 12.60
CA TYR A 27 0.70 -8.78 13.08
C TYR A 27 1.03 -9.70 11.91
N GLU A 28 1.60 -10.86 12.20
CA GLU A 28 1.91 -11.84 11.17
C GLU A 28 0.62 -12.38 10.51
N ASN A 29 -0.40 -12.65 11.32
CA ASN A 29 -1.73 -13.10 10.90
C ASN A 29 -2.78 -12.74 11.98
N GLU A 30 -4.06 -13.04 11.74
CA GLU A 30 -5.16 -12.68 12.65
C GLU A 30 -5.08 -13.33 14.04
N LYS A 31 -4.48 -14.52 14.13
CA LYS A 31 -4.32 -15.27 15.40
C LYS A 31 -3.02 -14.94 16.12
N ASP A 32 -2.15 -14.14 15.52
CA ASP A 32 -0.88 -13.75 16.13
C ASP A 32 -1.17 -12.77 17.28
N THR A 33 -0.75 -13.12 18.49
CA THR A 33 -0.92 -12.31 19.68
C THR A 33 0.22 -11.31 19.88
N LEU A 34 1.27 -11.36 19.05
CA LEU A 34 2.44 -10.51 19.17
C LEU A 34 2.40 -9.38 18.14
N GLU A 35 2.49 -8.12 18.61
CA GLU A 35 2.65 -6.97 17.74
C GLU A 35 4.05 -6.99 17.10
N ARG A 36 4.11 -7.25 15.79
CA ARG A 36 5.38 -7.28 15.04
C ARG A 36 5.88 -5.88 14.70
N ARG A 37 4.98 -4.92 14.53
CA ARG A 37 5.30 -3.51 14.30
C ARG A 37 4.18 -2.61 14.82
N ILE A 38 4.56 -1.46 15.40
CA ILE A 38 3.65 -0.41 15.83
C ILE A 38 4.11 0.89 15.15
N ILE A 39 3.21 1.58 14.46
CA ILE A 39 3.50 2.82 13.75
C ILE A 39 2.57 3.93 14.26
N ASN A 40 3.15 5.06 14.66
CA ASN A 40 2.38 6.24 15.08
C ASN A 40 1.92 7.04 13.86
N LEU A 41 0.62 7.00 13.58
CA LEU A 41 0.00 7.67 12.44
C LEU A 41 0.00 9.20 12.56
N LYS A 42 0.26 9.78 13.74
CA LYS A 42 0.36 11.25 13.88
C LYS A 42 1.63 11.83 13.29
N VAL A 43 2.69 11.03 13.19
CA VAL A 43 4.01 11.46 12.69
C VAL A 43 4.40 10.73 11.41
N ALA A 44 3.65 9.68 11.05
CA ALA A 44 3.83 8.99 9.81
C ALA A 44 3.20 9.80 8.66
N GLN A 45 3.81 9.76 7.50
CA GLN A 45 3.33 10.39 6.28
C GLN A 45 2.91 9.31 5.31
N LEU A 46 1.73 9.50 4.70
CA LEU A 46 1.22 8.62 3.68
C LEU A 46 1.66 9.15 2.30
N GLU A 47 2.38 8.33 1.55
CA GLU A 47 2.79 8.59 0.18
C GLU A 47 2.10 7.57 -0.74
N TYR A 48 1.70 7.98 -1.93
CA TYR A 48 1.12 7.10 -2.95
C TYR A 48 2.14 6.84 -4.06
N SER A 49 2.21 5.61 -4.55
CA SER A 49 3.01 5.22 -5.71
C SER A 49 2.18 4.35 -6.64
N ALA A 50 2.37 4.55 -7.94
CA ALA A 50 1.61 3.87 -8.98
C ALA A 50 2.30 2.61 -9.52
N ASP A 51 3.51 2.25 -9.07
CA ASP A 51 4.25 1.12 -9.62
C ASP A 51 5.17 0.45 -8.58
N ASP A 52 5.24 -0.88 -8.59
CA ASP A 52 6.19 -1.68 -7.81
C ASP A 52 7.66 -1.30 -8.20
N ASN A 53 7.91 -0.90 -9.45
CA ASN A 53 9.26 -0.50 -9.92
C ASN A 53 9.77 0.80 -9.28
N GLU A 54 8.87 1.71 -8.90
CA GLU A 54 9.25 2.93 -8.17
C GLU A 54 9.73 2.60 -6.75
N ILE A 55 9.27 1.46 -6.22
CA ILE A 55 9.47 1.05 -4.83
C ILE A 55 10.70 0.15 -4.68
N PHE A 56 10.88 -0.81 -5.58
CA PHE A 56 11.96 -1.80 -5.49
C PHE A 56 13.07 -1.60 -6.54
N GLY A 57 12.93 -0.59 -7.42
CA GLY A 57 13.78 -0.45 -8.59
C GLY A 57 13.43 -1.46 -9.69
N PRO A 58 14.12 -1.42 -10.85
CA PRO A 58 13.86 -2.34 -11.94
C PRO A 58 14.17 -3.77 -11.50
N HIS A 59 13.14 -4.62 -11.43
CA HIS A 59 13.31 -6.05 -11.18
C HIS A 59 14.09 -6.67 -12.36
N LYS A 60 15.19 -7.40 -12.11
CA LYS A 60 16.03 -8.02 -13.16
C LYS A 60 15.37 -9.22 -13.87
N SER A 61 14.05 -9.26 -13.95
CA SER A 61 13.29 -10.40 -14.45
C SER A 61 12.24 -9.99 -15.48
N ASP A 62 12.63 -9.19 -16.48
CA ASP A 62 11.77 -8.95 -17.65
C ASP A 62 12.56 -9.12 -18.95
N VAL A 63 13.00 -10.36 -19.20
CA VAL A 63 12.98 -10.90 -20.57
C VAL A 63 11.79 -11.86 -20.59
N SER A 64 10.82 -11.55 -21.45
CA SER A 64 9.62 -12.33 -21.78
C SER A 64 8.58 -12.57 -20.66
N ASP A 65 7.65 -11.64 -20.47
CA ASP A 65 6.24 -11.90 -20.80
C ASP A 65 5.49 -10.56 -20.87
N SER A 66 5.52 -9.92 -22.04
CA SER A 66 4.66 -8.77 -22.37
C SER A 66 3.21 -9.23 -22.54
N ARG A 67 2.63 -9.91 -21.54
CA ARG A 67 1.17 -10.02 -21.43
C ARG A 67 0.70 -8.79 -20.70
N ALA A 68 0.33 -7.80 -21.52
CA ALA A 68 -0.51 -6.66 -21.19
C ALA A 68 -0.81 -6.53 -19.69
N THR A 69 -0.06 -5.65 -19.00
CA THR A 69 -0.62 -4.95 -17.84
C THR A 69 -1.91 -4.34 -18.35
N GLU A 70 -3.03 -4.98 -17.99
CA GLU A 70 -4.36 -4.55 -18.38
C GLU A 70 -4.48 -3.07 -18.01
N CYS A 71 -4.53 -2.23 -19.04
CA CYS A 71 -4.80 -0.81 -18.93
C CYS A 71 -6.13 -0.66 -18.17
N GLY A 72 -6.07 -0.41 -16.86
CA GLY A 72 -7.27 -0.33 -16.02
C GLY A 72 -7.08 -0.62 -14.54
N LYS A 73 -6.05 -1.36 -14.12
CA LYS A 73 -5.72 -1.55 -12.70
C LYS A 73 -4.40 -0.86 -12.38
N LEU A 74 -4.46 0.42 -12.02
CA LEU A 74 -3.32 1.08 -11.40
C LEU A 74 -2.88 0.24 -10.18
N PRO A 75 -1.60 -0.11 -10.05
CA PRO A 75 -1.05 -0.64 -8.80
C PRO A 75 -1.32 0.37 -7.70
N MET A 76 -2.27 0.06 -6.82
CA MET A 76 -2.64 0.95 -5.71
C MET A 76 -1.73 0.66 -4.54
N ILE A 77 -0.50 1.14 -4.65
CA ILE A 77 0.54 0.96 -3.63
C ILE A 77 0.70 2.26 -2.86
N PHE A 78 0.80 2.15 -1.55
CA PHE A 78 1.01 3.29 -0.68
C PHE A 78 2.11 2.99 0.32
N ALA A 79 2.92 4.00 0.61
CA ALA A 79 3.99 3.93 1.58
C ALA A 79 3.59 4.70 2.82
N LEU A 80 3.76 4.08 3.98
CA LEU A 80 3.73 4.77 5.25
C LEU A 80 5.17 5.05 5.66
N LYS A 81 5.57 6.31 5.53
CA LYS A 81 6.89 6.79 5.94
C LYS A 81 6.84 7.22 7.39
N TYR A 82 7.75 6.71 8.22
CA TYR A 82 7.88 7.13 9.61
C TYR A 82 9.34 7.14 10.00
N ALA A 83 9.79 8.25 10.59
CA ALA A 83 11.21 8.52 10.78
C ALA A 83 11.99 8.37 9.46
N ASP A 84 13.03 7.55 9.44
CA ASP A 84 13.90 7.22 8.31
C ASP A 84 13.46 5.92 7.58
N ARG A 85 12.29 5.37 7.91
CA ARG A 85 11.81 4.09 7.37
C ARG A 85 10.57 4.25 6.53
N LYS A 86 10.43 3.37 5.54
CA LYS A 86 9.19 3.21 4.78
C LYS A 86 8.66 1.79 4.90
N VAL A 87 7.33 1.70 4.96
CA VAL A 87 6.58 0.44 4.80
C VAL A 87 5.66 0.60 3.62
N PHE A 88 5.81 -0.26 2.64
CA PHE A 88 4.96 -0.31 1.46
C PHE A 88 3.80 -1.25 1.71
N MET A 89 2.63 -0.85 1.22
CA MET A 89 1.38 -1.54 1.45
C MET A 89 0.60 -1.59 0.15
N LYS A 90 0.03 -2.76 -0.15
CA LYS A 90 -0.97 -2.90 -1.21
C LYS A 90 -2.06 -3.88 -0.82
N THR A 91 -3.21 -3.75 -1.45
CA THR A 91 -4.31 -4.70 -1.27
C THR A 91 -4.03 -5.99 -2.05
N GLY A 92 -4.77 -7.06 -1.77
CA GLY A 92 -4.59 -8.34 -2.45
C GLY A 92 -5.00 -8.28 -3.93
N PRO A 93 -4.65 -9.29 -4.75
CA PRO A 93 -4.93 -9.29 -6.20
C PRO A 93 -6.43 -9.23 -6.56
N ASN A 94 -7.31 -9.60 -5.64
CA ASN A 94 -8.77 -9.58 -5.81
C ASN A 94 -9.47 -8.44 -5.07
N SER A 95 -8.71 -7.49 -4.52
CA SER A 95 -9.25 -6.37 -3.76
C SER A 95 -9.85 -5.30 -4.66
N SER A 96 -10.91 -4.65 -4.17
CA SER A 96 -11.60 -3.58 -4.90
C SER A 96 -10.95 -2.22 -4.66
N LYS A 97 -11.24 -1.24 -5.55
CA LYS A 97 -10.89 0.17 -5.34
C LYS A 97 -11.52 0.73 -4.05
N ASN A 98 -12.67 0.22 -3.61
CA ASN A 98 -13.26 0.66 -2.36
C ASN A 98 -12.45 0.20 -1.14
N GLU A 99 -11.92 -1.02 -1.17
CA GLU A 99 -11.12 -1.55 -0.05
C GLU A 99 -9.87 -0.71 0.19
N ILE A 100 -9.15 -0.31 -0.88
CA ILE A 100 -8.00 0.59 -0.72
C ILE A 100 -8.43 1.94 -0.15
N HIS A 101 -9.55 2.52 -0.59
CA HIS A 101 -10.02 3.81 -0.10
C HIS A 101 -10.35 3.72 1.39
N GLU A 102 -10.99 2.65 1.84
CA GLU A 102 -11.25 2.42 3.27
C GLU A 102 -9.95 2.39 4.08
N TRP A 103 -8.90 1.72 3.58
CA TRP A 103 -7.59 1.73 4.21
C TRP A 103 -6.95 3.12 4.23
N LEU A 104 -6.99 3.87 3.12
CA LEU A 104 -6.49 5.24 3.06
C LEU A 104 -7.23 6.14 4.07
N TYR A 105 -8.56 6.10 4.13
CA TYR A 105 -9.34 6.88 5.10
C TYR A 105 -9.02 6.48 6.55
N ALA A 106 -8.82 5.19 6.80
CA ALA A 106 -8.45 4.70 8.12
C ALA A 106 -7.02 5.07 8.52
N ILE A 107 -6.12 5.35 7.58
CA ILE A 107 -4.72 5.74 7.83
C ILE A 107 -4.57 7.26 7.84
N ASP A 108 -4.99 7.95 6.80
CA ASP A 108 -4.95 9.41 6.65
C ASP A 108 -6.17 9.88 5.83
N PRO A 109 -7.22 10.38 6.50
CA PRO A 109 -8.45 10.79 5.81
C PRO A 109 -8.26 12.04 4.93
N LEU A 110 -7.24 12.86 5.18
CA LEU A 110 -6.96 14.04 4.37
C LEU A 110 -6.35 13.62 3.04
N MET A 111 -5.26 12.85 3.09
CA MET A 111 -4.61 12.29 1.90
C MET A 111 -5.56 11.40 1.10
N ALA A 112 -6.45 10.64 1.76
CA ALA A 112 -7.46 9.83 1.09
C ALA A 112 -8.41 10.68 0.22
N GLY A 113 -8.74 11.89 0.69
CA GLY A 113 -9.49 12.87 -0.08
C GLY A 113 -8.73 13.30 -1.34
N GLU A 114 -7.48 13.74 -1.17
CA GLU A 114 -6.62 14.22 -2.27
C GLU A 114 -6.38 13.16 -3.36
N ILE A 115 -6.01 11.93 -2.96
CA ILE A 115 -5.78 10.81 -3.90
C ILE A 115 -7.06 10.46 -4.65
N LYS A 116 -8.24 10.56 -4.01
CA LYS A 116 -9.51 10.30 -4.69
C LYS A 116 -9.77 11.30 -5.81
N TYR A 117 -9.42 12.59 -5.64
CA TYR A 117 -9.50 13.57 -6.73
C TYR A 117 -8.54 13.22 -7.87
N VAL A 118 -7.27 12.89 -7.56
CA VAL A 118 -6.29 12.47 -8.56
C VAL A 118 -6.75 11.25 -9.35
N LEU A 119 -7.32 10.24 -8.68
CA LEU A 119 -7.83 9.03 -9.33
C LEU A 119 -9.14 9.24 -10.10
N LEU A 120 -9.84 10.35 -9.91
CA LEU A 120 -11.02 10.74 -10.70
C LEU A 120 -10.62 11.58 -11.94
N ASP A 121 -9.50 12.28 -11.87
CA ASP A 121 -8.96 13.10 -12.96
C ASP A 121 -8.14 12.31 -13.99
N LEU A 122 -7.92 11.01 -13.76
CA LEU A 122 -7.30 10.14 -14.77
C LEU A 122 -8.25 9.98 -15.95
N PRO A 123 -7.78 10.17 -17.20
CA PRO A 123 -8.63 10.07 -18.38
C PRO A 123 -9.23 8.67 -18.44
N VAL A 124 -10.56 8.61 -18.34
CA VAL A 124 -11.34 7.42 -18.66
C VAL A 124 -11.27 7.27 -20.17
N ASN A 125 -10.30 6.48 -20.65
CA ASN A 125 -10.28 6.08 -22.05
C ASN A 125 -11.48 5.15 -22.28
N PHE A 126 -12.49 5.68 -22.99
CA PHE A 126 -13.64 4.94 -23.50
C PHE A 126 -13.24 4.01 -24.64
#